data_AF-A0A2G2ZXK2-F1
#
_entry.id   AF-A0A2G2ZXK2-F1
#
_cell.length_a   1.000
_cell.length_b   1.000
_cell.length_c   1.000
_cell.angle_alpha   90.00
_cell.angle_beta   90.00
_cell.angle_gamma   90.00
#
_symmetry.space_group_name_H-M   'P 1'
#
loop_
_entity.id
_entity.type
_entity.pdbx_description
1 polymer ?
#
loop_
_entity_poly.entity_id
_entity_poly.type
_entity_poly.pdbx_seq_one_letter_code
_entity_poly.pdbx_strand_id
1 'polypeptide(L)'
;MIAGDVVNLDHIDVKFDSIGGLDGIKETLFQLAILPLRRPELFCNGKLLGPMKGVLLYGPPGTGKTILAKAIAKESGAVFKVCTLNEQVVW
;
A
#
# COMPACT_ATOMS: atom_id res chain seq x y z
N MET A 1 3.93 21.51 -8.52
CA MET A 1 3.28 21.09 -7.25
C MET A 1 2.83 19.66 -7.39
N ILE A 2 3.20 18.77 -6.47
CA ILE A 2 2.60 17.42 -6.41
C ILE A 2 1.14 17.56 -5.95
N ALA A 3 0.21 17.65 -6.90
CA ALA A 3 -1.21 17.49 -6.63
C ALA A 3 -1.46 16.01 -6.30
N GLY A 4 -1.20 15.63 -5.05
CA GLY A 4 -1.48 14.29 -4.56
C GLY A 4 -2.73 14.36 -3.71
N ASP A 5 -3.84 13.84 -4.24
CA ASP A 5 -5.08 13.72 -3.50
C ASP A 5 -4.88 12.76 -2.33
N VAL A 6 -5.16 13.24 -1.12
CA VAL A 6 -5.26 12.40 0.07
C VAL A 6 -6.62 11.72 0.01
N VAL A 7 -6.62 10.39 -0.08
CA VAL A 7 -7.85 9.60 -0.18
C VAL A 7 -8.32 9.23 1.21
N ASN A 8 -9.57 9.56 1.55
CA ASN A 8 -10.19 9.10 2.79
C ASN A 8 -10.46 7.59 2.72
N LEU A 9 -10.09 6.86 3.78
CA LEU A 9 -10.28 5.42 3.92
C LEU A 9 -11.75 4.99 3.88
N ASP A 10 -12.67 5.85 4.33
CA ASP A 10 -14.11 5.56 4.30
C ASP A 10 -14.66 5.40 2.87
N HIS A 11 -14.01 6.03 1.88
CA HIS A 11 -14.41 5.95 0.48
C HIS A 11 -13.78 4.75 -0.26
N ILE A 12 -12.94 3.96 0.40
CA ILE A 12 -12.34 2.77 -0.19
C ILE A 12 -13.25 1.57 0.07
N ASP A 13 -14.07 1.18 -0.90
CA ASP A 13 -14.94 0.00 -0.78
C ASP A 13 -14.26 -1.31 -1.26
N VAL A 14 -12.97 -1.46 -0.97
CA VAL A 14 -12.20 -2.65 -1.37
C VAL A 14 -11.64 -3.31 -0.12
N LYS A 15 -11.89 -4.62 0.04
CA LYS A 15 -11.27 -5.43 1.08
C LYS A 15 -10.06 -6.17 0.52
N PHE A 16 -9.05 -6.34 1.36
CA PHE A 16 -7.82 -7.08 1.00
C PHE A 16 -8.10 -8.53 0.60
N ASP A 17 -9.09 -9.13 1.24
CA ASP A 17 -9.54 -10.50 0.98
C ASP A 17 -10.22 -10.66 -0.40
N SER A 18 -10.86 -9.59 -0.91
CA SER A 18 -11.60 -9.61 -2.19
C SER A 18 -10.71 -9.71 -3.43
N ILE A 19 -9.38 -9.64 -3.30
CA ILE A 19 -8.45 -9.67 -4.43
C ILE A 19 -8.06 -11.13 -4.71
N GLY A 20 -8.56 -11.77 -5.77
CA GLY A 20 -8.23 -13.17 -6.06
C GLY A 20 -6.82 -13.40 -6.59
N GLY A 21 -6.22 -14.56 -6.30
CA GLY A 21 -5.09 -15.13 -7.05
C GLY A 21 -3.68 -14.59 -6.74
N LEU A 22 -3.52 -13.80 -5.67
CA LEU A 22 -2.24 -13.20 -5.27
C LEU A 22 -1.85 -13.54 -3.82
N ASP A 23 -2.26 -14.68 -3.28
CA ASP A 23 -2.17 -14.95 -1.84
C ASP A 23 -0.74 -14.91 -1.28
N GLY A 24 0.26 -15.39 -2.03
CA GLY A 24 1.67 -15.25 -1.62
C GLY A 24 2.17 -13.80 -1.59
N ILE A 25 1.75 -12.97 -2.55
CA ILE A 25 2.09 -11.54 -2.60
C ILE A 25 1.33 -10.78 -1.50
N LYS A 26 0.07 -11.15 -1.25
CA LYS A 26 -0.74 -10.60 -0.16
C LYS A 26 -0.09 -10.85 1.19
N GLU A 27 0.28 -12.09 1.47
CA GLU A 27 0.95 -12.46 2.73
C GLU A 27 2.23 -11.65 2.92
N THR A 28 3.05 -11.57 1.86
CA THR A 28 4.29 -10.80 1.86
C THR A 28 4.03 -9.31 2.12
N LEU A 29 3.07 -8.71 1.43
CA LEU A 29 2.67 -7.31 1.64
C LEU A 29 2.07 -7.08 3.03
N PHE A 30 1.32 -8.04 3.57
CA PHE A 30 0.75 -7.95 4.90
C PHE A 30 1.85 -7.90 5.95
N GLN A 31 2.82 -8.81 5.88
CA GLN A 31 3.96 -8.86 6.80
C GLN A 31 4.86 -7.63 6.69
N LEU A 32 5.02 -7.07 5.48
CA LEU A 32 5.99 -5.99 5.23
C LEU A 32 5.40 -4.59 5.30
N ALA A 33 4.12 -4.40 4.98
CA ALA A 33 3.47 -3.10 4.96
C ALA A 33 2.46 -2.94 6.10
N ILE A 34 1.62 -3.94 6.37
CA ILE A 34 0.52 -3.82 7.34
C ILE A 34 0.99 -4.10 8.76
N LEU A 35 1.76 -5.18 8.97
CA LEU A 35 2.20 -5.62 10.28
C LEU A 35 3.07 -4.58 11.02
N PRO A 36 4.03 -3.90 10.38
CA PRO A 36 4.82 -2.86 11.05
C PRO A 36 3.99 -1.65 11.46
N LEU A 37 2.96 -1.31 10.69
CA LEU A 37 2.05 -0.19 11.00
C LEU A 37 1.10 -0.55 12.14
N ARG A 38 0.62 -1.80 12.21
CA ARG A 38 -0.26 -2.26 13.30
C ARG A 38 0.47 -2.59 14.60
N ARG A 39 1.70 -3.10 14.53
CA ARG A 39 2.49 -3.53 15.70
C ARG A 39 3.93 -3.03 15.62
N PRO A 40 4.15 -1.71 15.75
CA PRO A 40 5.49 -1.13 15.70
C PRO A 40 6.42 -1.67 16.79
N GLU A 41 5.87 -2.09 17.94
CA GLU A 41 6.63 -2.64 19.08
C GLU A 41 7.50 -3.85 18.71
N LEU A 42 7.04 -4.69 17.77
CA LEU A 42 7.77 -5.87 17.30
C LEU A 42 9.00 -5.50 16.46
N PHE A 43 8.98 -4.34 15.82
CA PHE A 43 10.03 -3.86 14.91
C PHE A 43 10.97 -2.85 15.60
N CYS A 44 10.51 -2.15 16.64
CA CYS A 44 11.35 -1.24 17.42
C CYS A 44 12.26 -1.97 18.41
N ASN A 45 11.79 -3.09 19.00
CA ASN A 45 12.53 -3.81 20.05
C ASN A 45 13.15 -5.13 19.56
N GLY A 46 12.68 -5.67 18.42
CA GLY A 46 13.21 -6.89 17.83
C GLY A 46 14.41 -6.62 16.92
N LYS A 47 15.41 -7.52 16.91
CA LYS A 47 16.47 -7.61 15.88
C LYS A 47 15.93 -7.92 14.47
N LEU A 48 14.62 -7.78 14.24
CA LEU A 48 14.00 -8.01 12.95
C LEU A 48 14.41 -6.90 11.99
N LEU A 49 14.52 -7.26 10.71
CA LEU A 49 14.81 -6.35 9.62
C LEU A 49 13.92 -5.10 9.75
N GLY A 50 14.55 -3.92 9.74
CA GLY A 50 13.85 -2.64 9.85
C GLY A 50 12.74 -2.49 8.79
N PRO A 51 11.76 -1.61 9.03
CA PRO A 51 10.59 -1.47 8.15
C PRO A 51 11.03 -1.27 6.70
N MET A 52 10.41 -1.99 5.77
CA MET A 52 10.72 -1.84 4.35
C MET A 52 10.47 -0.40 3.91
N LYS A 53 11.44 0.18 3.19
CA LYS A 53 11.37 1.57 2.74
C LYS A 53 10.30 1.83 1.66
N GLY A 54 9.85 0.79 0.97
CA GLY A 54 8.79 0.89 -0.02
C GLY A 54 8.61 -0.40 -0.82
N VAL A 55 7.43 -0.56 -1.42
CA VAL A 55 7.10 -1.68 -2.31
C VAL A 55 6.66 -1.13 -3.67
N LEU A 56 7.23 -1.66 -4.74
CA LEU A 56 6.86 -1.32 -6.11
C LEU A 56 5.97 -2.42 -6.70
N LEU A 57 4.71 -2.07 -7.01
CA LEU A 57 3.79 -2.97 -7.71
C LEU A 57 3.89 -2.72 -9.23
N TYR A 58 4.45 -3.67 -9.98
CA TYR A 58 4.57 -3.57 -11.44
C TYR A 58 3.82 -4.71 -12.15
N GLY A 59 3.48 -4.50 -13.42
CA GLY A 59 2.91 -5.53 -14.31
C GLY A 59 1.90 -4.95 -15.31
N PRO A 60 1.24 -5.80 -16.10
CA PRO A 60 0.30 -5.36 -17.13
C PRO A 60 -0.87 -4.52 -16.56
N PRO A 61 -1.50 -3.65 -17.35
CA PRO A 61 -2.70 -2.94 -16.93
C PRO A 61 -3.83 -3.93 -16.62
N GLY A 62 -4.69 -3.62 -15.65
CA GLY A 62 -5.83 -4.47 -15.29
C GLY A 62 -5.56 -5.57 -14.25
N THR A 63 -4.32 -5.79 -13.79
CA THR A 63 -4.02 -6.80 -12.73
C THR A 63 -4.36 -6.35 -11.30
N GLY A 64 -5.17 -5.30 -11.12
CA GLY A 64 -5.63 -4.88 -9.80
C GLY A 64 -4.58 -4.22 -8.89
N LYS A 65 -3.43 -3.77 -9.40
CA LYS A 65 -2.37 -3.11 -8.60
C LYS A 65 -2.87 -1.92 -7.77
N THR A 66 -3.67 -1.04 -8.39
CA THR A 66 -4.27 0.11 -7.71
C THR A 66 -5.33 -0.33 -6.68
N ILE A 67 -6.06 -1.40 -6.97
CA ILE A 67 -7.07 -1.98 -6.06
C ILE A 67 -6.38 -2.57 -4.83
N LEU A 68 -5.24 -3.26 -5.01
CA LEU A 68 -4.40 -3.80 -3.95
C LEU A 68 -3.84 -2.70 -3.05
N ALA A 69 -3.31 -1.61 -3.64
CA ALA A 69 -2.81 -0.48 -2.87
C ALA A 69 -3.90 0.16 -2.00
N LYS A 70 -5.11 0.34 -2.55
CA LYS A 70 -6.28 0.84 -1.80
C LYS A 70 -6.68 -0.09 -0.65
N ALA A 71 -6.73 -1.40 -0.91
CA ALA A 71 -7.08 -2.40 0.10
C ALA A 71 -6.07 -2.44 1.26
N ILE A 72 -4.77 -2.31 0.96
CA ILE A 72 -3.71 -2.25 1.97
C ILE A 72 -3.85 -0.99 2.84
N ALA A 73 -4.17 0.16 2.24
CA ALA A 73 -4.39 1.37 3.01
C ALA A 73 -5.57 1.23 3.98
N LYS A 74 -6.68 0.63 3.52
CA LYS A 74 -7.84 0.34 4.37
C LYS A 74 -7.49 -0.62 5.51
N GLU A 75 -6.75 -1.69 5.22
CA GLU A 75 -6.40 -2.69 6.22
C GLU A 75 -5.37 -2.17 7.25
N SER A 76 -4.42 -1.35 6.82
CA SER A 76 -3.41 -0.74 7.71
C SER A 76 -3.93 0.44 8.52
N GLY A 77 -5.06 1.06 8.11
CA GLY A 77 -5.55 2.29 8.72
C GLY A 77 -4.67 3.51 8.45
N ALA A 78 -3.77 3.41 7.46
CA ALA A 78 -2.82 4.46 7.12
C ALA A 78 -3.38 5.42 6.06
N VAL A 79 -2.84 6.64 6.03
CA VAL A 79 -3.21 7.65 5.03
C VAL A 79 -2.74 7.19 3.64
N PHE A 80 -3.67 7.09 2.69
CA PHE A 80 -3.37 6.74 1.30
C PHE A 80 -3.22 7.99 0.44
N LYS A 81 -2.08 8.10 -0.25
CA LYS A 81 -1.82 9.20 -1.20
C LYS A 81 -1.52 8.61 -2.58
N VAL A 82 -2.34 8.95 -3.57
CA VAL A 82 -2.08 8.60 -4.96
C VAL A 82 -1.34 9.76 -5.61
N CYS A 83 -0.16 9.48 -6.15
CA CYS A 83 0.57 10.41 -6.99
C CYS A 83 0.59 9.84 -8.41
N THR A 84 -0.21 10.43 -9.30
CA THR A 84 -0.10 10.16 -10.73
C THR A 84 1.00 11.05 -11.30
N LEU A 85 2.01 10.45 -11.94
CA LEU A 85 2.96 11.19 -12.76
C LEU A 85 2.23 11.66 -14.01
N ASN A 86 1.57 12.82 -13.92
CA ASN A 86 1.18 13.55 -15.12
C ASN A 86 2.40 14.31 -15.63
N GLU A 87 2.64 14.20 -16.93
CA GLU A 87 3.71 14.88 -17.66
C GLU A 87 3.40 16.38 -17.75
N GLN A 88 3.56 17.09 -16.63
CA GLN A 88 3.63 18.55 -16.58
C GLN A 88 4.69 18.97 -15.57
N VAL A 89 5.94 18.71 -15.93
CA VAL A 89 7.08 19.50 -15.48
C VAL A 89 7.42 20.42 -16.66
N VAL A 90 6.72 21.54 -16.76
CA VAL A 90 7.16 22.66 -17.59
C VAL A 90 8.28 23.34 -16.78
N TRP A 91 9.50 23.29 -17.32
CA TRP A 91 10.66 24.03 -16.81
C TRP A 91 10.48 25.53 -17.02
#